data_AF-A0A537W461-F1
#
_entry.id   AF-A0A537W461-F1
#
_cell.length_a   1.000
_cell.length_b   1.000
_cell.length_c   1.000
_cell.angle_alpha   90.00
_cell.angle_beta   90.00
_cell.angle_gamma   90.00
#
_symmetry.space_group_name_H-M   'P 1'
#
loop_
_entity.id
_entity.type
_entity.pdbx_description
1 polymer ?
#
loop_
_entity_poly.entity_id
_entity_poly.type
_entity_poly.pdbx_seq_one_letter_code
_entity_poly.pdbx_strand_id
1 'polypeptide(L)'
;MIDRPVSPTSDISLLLRAHAEQRWLSHEVLPVLRQLEQRDCLPEEQLGAALAYLEVLWIEASQRAAETDAAYSELQGSSLYAEPPLYGKARSYHGAVVRLREAIARHVVQLVAPPSEERSEDRASSC
;
A
#
# COMPACT_ATOMS: atom_id res chain seq x y z
N MET A 1 21.81 -29.27 -14.27
CA MET A 1 20.88 -28.25 -13.74
C MET A 1 19.67 -28.99 -13.21
N ILE A 2 19.44 -28.97 -11.90
CA ILE A 2 18.28 -29.62 -11.30
C ILE A 2 17.15 -28.58 -11.36
N ASP A 3 16.16 -28.84 -12.21
CA ASP A 3 14.90 -28.10 -12.19
C ASP A 3 14.20 -28.36 -10.86
N ARG A 4 14.05 -27.30 -10.07
CA ARG A 4 13.27 -27.35 -8.85
C ARG A 4 11.81 -27.14 -9.26
N PRO A 5 10.92 -28.14 -9.12
CA PRO A 5 9.51 -27.94 -9.44
C PRO A 5 8.94 -26.83 -8.56
N VAL A 6 8.09 -25.99 -9.13
CA VAL A 6 7.35 -24.96 -8.40
C VAL A 6 6.56 -25.65 -7.31
N SER A 7 6.99 -25.48 -6.05
CA SER A 7 6.28 -26.11 -4.94
C SER A 7 4.92 -25.42 -4.78
N PRO A 8 3.81 -26.15 -4.61
CA PRO A 8 2.49 -25.56 -4.32
C PRO A 8 2.50 -24.67 -3.07
N THR A 9 3.53 -24.78 -2.22
CA THR A 9 3.79 -23.87 -1.10
C THR A 9 4.06 -22.43 -1.53
N SER A 10 4.60 -22.19 -2.73
CA SER A 10 4.95 -20.85 -3.23
C SER A 10 3.71 -20.04 -3.64
N ASP A 11 2.76 -20.65 -4.35
CA ASP A 11 1.47 -20.03 -4.68
C ASP A 11 0.67 -19.67 -3.41
N ILE A 12 0.61 -20.60 -2.45
CA ILE A 12 -0.06 -20.39 -1.16
C ILE A 12 0.63 -19.27 -0.38
N SER A 13 1.97 -19.26 -0.37
CA SER A 13 2.76 -18.23 0.28
C SER A 13 2.50 -16.83 -0.28
N LEU A 14 2.37 -16.70 -1.61
CA LEU A 14 2.01 -15.45 -2.25
C LEU A 14 0.58 -15.03 -1.91
N LEU A 15 -0.38 -15.96 -1.95
CA LEU A 15 -1.77 -15.69 -1.59
C LEU A 15 -1.91 -15.18 -0.14
N LEU A 16 -1.23 -15.82 0.81
CA LEU A 16 -1.25 -15.43 2.21
C LEU A 16 -0.64 -14.04 2.43
N ARG A 17 0.48 -13.73 1.75
CA ARG A 17 1.12 -12.41 1.81
C ARG A 17 0.26 -11.32 1.19
N ALA A 18 -0.26 -11.55 -0.02
CA ALA A 18 -1.16 -10.61 -0.68
C ALA A 18 -2.43 -10.34 0.16
N HIS A 19 -2.97 -11.36 0.82
CA HIS A 19 -4.09 -11.20 1.74
C HIS A 19 -3.71 -10.38 2.98
N ALA A 20 -2.56 -10.65 3.59
CA ALA A 20 -2.07 -9.90 4.75
C ALA A 20 -1.82 -8.42 4.42
N GLU A 21 -1.22 -8.13 3.26
CA GLU A 21 -1.02 -6.77 2.76
C GLU A 21 -2.35 -6.06 2.51
N GLN A 22 -3.29 -6.71 1.79
CA GLN A 22 -4.63 -6.14 1.55
C GLN A 22 -5.35 -5.83 2.87
N ARG A 23 -5.29 -6.75 3.83
CA ARG A 23 -5.89 -6.57 5.15
C ARG A 23 -5.28 -5.38 5.87
N TRP A 24 -3.96 -5.26 5.89
CA TRP A 24 -3.26 -4.13 6.50
C TRP A 24 -3.67 -2.80 5.88
N LEU A 25 -3.64 -2.72 4.54
CA LEU A 25 -4.06 -1.52 3.80
C LEU A 25 -5.51 -1.13 4.11
N SER A 26 -6.41 -2.12 4.20
CA SER A 26 -7.85 -1.88 4.37
C SER A 26 -8.25 -1.55 5.80
N HIS A 27 -7.59 -2.17 6.79
CA HIS A 27 -7.99 -2.11 8.19
C HIS A 27 -7.13 -1.15 9.04
N GLU A 28 -5.88 -0.90 8.65
CA GLU A 28 -4.98 -0.03 9.41
C GLU A 28 -4.80 1.31 8.68
N VAL A 29 -4.40 1.28 7.40
CA VAL A 29 -4.04 2.50 6.66
C VAL A 29 -5.27 3.30 6.23
N LEU A 30 -6.25 2.65 5.59
CA LEU A 30 -7.39 3.33 4.99
C LEU A 30 -8.29 4.08 5.99
N PRO A 31 -8.56 3.58 7.21
CA PRO A 31 -9.33 4.35 8.20
C PRO A 31 -8.66 5.65 8.60
N VAL A 32 -7.35 5.63 8.83
CA VAL A 32 -6.57 6.83 9.19
C VAL A 32 -6.54 7.81 8.01
N LEU A 33 -6.35 7.32 6.79
CA LEU A 33 -6.44 8.16 5.59
C LEU A 33 -7.79 8.86 5.47
N ARG A 34 -8.90 8.13 5.62
CA ARG A 34 -10.25 8.72 5.55
C ARG A 34 -10.49 9.77 6.63
N GLN A 35 -9.95 9.55 7.83
CA GLN A 35 -10.02 10.54 8.91
C GLN A 35 -9.22 11.80 8.55
N LEU A 36 -8.02 11.63 7.98
CA LEU A 36 -7.15 12.72 7.52
C LEU A 36 -7.66 13.42 6.25
N GLU A 37 -8.50 12.79 5.45
CA GLU A 37 -9.20 13.44 4.34
C GLU A 37 -10.34 14.34 4.86
N GLN A 38 -10.89 14.04 6.03
CA GLN A 38 -11.91 14.85 6.72
C GLN A 38 -11.26 15.84 7.70
N ARG A 39 -10.24 16.57 7.24
CA ARG A 39 -9.41 17.47 8.08
C ARG A 39 -10.23 18.43 8.93
N ASP A 40 -11.33 18.95 8.41
CA ASP A 40 -12.19 19.92 9.10
C ASP A 40 -12.88 19.36 10.35
N CYS A 41 -12.89 18.04 10.52
CA CYS A 41 -13.45 17.35 11.68
C CYS A 41 -12.40 17.01 12.76
N LEU A 42 -11.11 17.24 12.47
CA LEU A 42 -10.01 16.94 13.38
C LEU A 42 -9.57 18.19 14.15
N PRO A 43 -9.39 18.10 15.48
CA PRO A 43 -8.70 19.14 16.23
C PRO A 43 -7.30 19.37 15.67
N GLU A 44 -6.88 20.64 15.55
CA GLU A 44 -5.60 21.02 14.95
C GLU A 44 -4.41 20.37 15.67
N GLU A 45 -4.52 20.19 16.99
CA GLU A 45 -3.51 19.54 17.83
C GLU A 45 -3.38 18.03 17.53
N GLN A 46 -4.43 17.41 16.97
CA GLN A 46 -4.44 15.99 16.62
C GLN A 46 -4.00 15.72 15.18
N LEU A 47 -4.04 16.73 14.31
CA LEU A 47 -3.67 16.58 12.90
C LEU A 47 -2.21 16.15 12.75
N GLY A 48 -1.29 16.81 13.46
CA GLY A 48 0.13 16.46 13.43
C GLY A 48 0.40 15.03 13.93
N ALA A 49 -0.28 14.61 15.00
CA ALA A 49 -0.16 13.26 15.52
C ALA A 49 -0.74 12.20 14.57
N ALA A 50 -1.87 12.49 13.92
CA ALA A 50 -2.49 11.60 12.95
C ALA A 50 -1.63 11.44 11.68
N LEU A 51 -0.99 12.51 11.21
CA LEU A 51 -0.04 12.46 10.09
C LEU A 51 1.20 11.62 10.45
N ALA A 52 1.79 11.83 11.63
CA ALA A 52 2.91 11.03 12.09
C ALA A 52 2.53 9.54 12.26
N TYR A 53 1.32 9.27 12.74
CA TYR A 53 0.82 7.90 12.85
C TYR A 53 0.61 7.26 11.48
N LEU A 54 0.05 7.99 10.51
CA LEU A 54 -0.08 7.52 9.12
C LEU A 54 1.29 7.16 8.53
N GLU A 55 2.31 7.97 8.78
CA GLU A 55 3.68 7.70 8.30
C GLU A 55 4.21 6.35 8.81
N VAL A 56 4.03 6.05 10.11
CA VAL A 56 4.41 4.76 10.69
C VAL A 56 3.64 3.60 10.04
N LEU A 57 2.31 3.73 9.91
CA LEU A 57 1.49 2.71 9.27
C LEU A 57 1.89 2.46 7.81
N TRP A 58 2.32 3.52 7.11
CA TRP A 58 2.77 3.45 5.73
C TRP A 58 4.14 2.79 5.57
N ILE A 59 5.06 3.01 6.51
CA ILE A 59 6.35 2.28 6.58
C ILE A 59 6.08 0.77 6.71
N GLU A 60 5.18 0.38 7.62
CA GLU A 60 4.82 -1.01 7.81
C GLU A 60 4.11 -1.63 6.60
N ALA A 61 3.25 -0.85 5.93
CA ALA A 61 2.62 -1.27 4.68
C ALA A 61 3.66 -1.48 3.57
N SER A 62 4.67 -0.62 3.51
CA SER A 62 5.76 -0.71 2.53
C SER A 62 6.66 -1.93 2.77
N GLN A 63 6.92 -2.28 4.02
CA GLN A 63 7.66 -3.51 4.35
C GLN A 63 6.89 -4.76 3.91
N ARG A 64 5.58 -4.82 4.20
CA ARG A 64 4.72 -5.94 3.76
C ARG A 64 4.64 -6.04 2.23
N ALA A 65 4.54 -4.90 1.56
CA ALA A 65 4.57 -4.82 0.10
C ALA A 65 5.87 -5.42 -0.48
N ALA A 66 7.03 -5.11 0.11
CA ALA A 66 8.30 -5.66 -0.33
C ALA A 66 8.36 -7.20 -0.16
N GLU A 67 7.82 -7.73 0.93
CA GLU A 67 7.74 -9.18 1.15
C GLU A 67 6.80 -9.89 0.16
N THR A 68 5.65 -9.28 -0.15
CA THR A 68 4.72 -9.76 -1.17
C THR A 68 5.35 -9.76 -2.56
N ASP A 69 6.05 -8.68 -2.91
CA ASP A 69 6.71 -8.53 -4.22
C ASP A 69 7.90 -9.48 -4.38
N ALA A 70 8.64 -9.74 -3.30
CA ALA A 70 9.69 -10.76 -3.27
C ALA A 70 9.10 -12.17 -3.51
N ALA A 71 8.02 -12.52 -2.82
CA ALA A 71 7.34 -13.80 -3.01
C ALA A 71 6.79 -13.97 -4.42
N TYR A 72 6.28 -12.89 -5.03
CA TYR A 72 5.88 -12.91 -6.44
C TYR A 72 7.07 -13.13 -7.37
N SER A 73 8.19 -12.45 -7.14
CA SER A 73 9.41 -12.60 -7.94
C SER A 73 9.99 -14.02 -7.88
N GLU A 74 9.98 -14.65 -6.70
CA GLU A 74 10.37 -16.06 -6.53
C GLU A 74 9.46 -17.02 -7.32
N LEU A 75 8.14 -16.75 -7.29
CA LEU A 75 7.16 -17.54 -8.03
C LEU A 75 7.34 -17.39 -9.55
N GLN A 76 7.60 -16.17 -10.03
CA GLN A 76 7.91 -15.89 -11.44
C GLN A 76 9.18 -16.60 -11.91
N GLY A 77 10.24 -16.58 -11.10
CA GLY A 77 11.52 -17.27 -11.42
C GLY A 77 11.39 -18.79 -11.48
N SER A 78 10.38 -19.35 -10.81
CA SER A 78 10.11 -20.79 -10.81
C SER A 78 9.16 -21.22 -11.95
N SER A 79 8.47 -20.26 -12.59
CA SER A 79 7.33 -20.48 -13.52
C SER A 79 7.63 -21.28 -14.80
N LEU A 80 8.89 -21.66 -15.09
CA LEU A 80 9.24 -22.42 -16.29
C LEU A 80 8.55 -23.80 -16.37
N TYR A 81 7.96 -24.30 -15.26
CA TYR A 81 7.31 -25.62 -15.18
C TYR A 81 5.96 -25.63 -14.44
N ALA A 82 5.34 -24.48 -14.17
CA ALA A 82 4.11 -24.41 -13.39
C ALA A 82 2.84 -24.41 -14.24
N GLU A 83 2.14 -25.53 -14.28
CA GLU A 83 0.67 -25.53 -14.42
C GLU A 83 -0.06 -26.13 -13.20
N PRO A 84 -0.08 -25.44 -12.05
CA PRO A 84 -1.14 -25.62 -11.06
C PRO A 84 -2.22 -24.53 -11.20
N PRO A 85 -3.50 -24.85 -10.94
CA PRO A 85 -4.61 -23.90 -11.04
C PRO A 85 -4.50 -22.69 -10.08
N LEU A 86 -3.63 -22.76 -9.08
CA LEU A 86 -3.44 -21.70 -8.07
C LEU A 86 -2.54 -20.56 -8.54
N TYR A 87 -1.62 -20.80 -9.47
CA TYR A 87 -0.67 -19.80 -9.96
C TYR A 87 -1.37 -18.59 -10.59
N GLY A 88 -2.35 -18.83 -11.47
CA GLY A 88 -3.15 -17.75 -12.08
C GLY A 88 -3.92 -16.93 -11.05
N LYS A 89 -4.44 -17.59 -10.00
CA LYS A 89 -5.14 -16.91 -8.91
C LYS A 89 -4.18 -16.07 -8.06
N ALA A 90 -3.03 -16.62 -7.69
CA ALA A 90 -2.02 -15.94 -6.88
C ALA A 90 -1.50 -14.66 -7.59
N ARG A 91 -1.23 -14.76 -8.90
CA ARG A 91 -0.87 -13.61 -9.74
C ARG A 91 -1.98 -12.57 -9.82
N SER A 92 -3.23 -12.99 -9.99
CA SER A 92 -4.37 -12.06 -10.03
C SER A 92 -4.55 -11.31 -8.71
N TYR A 93 -4.37 -11.99 -7.57
CA TYR A 93 -4.43 -11.37 -6.25
C TYR A 93 -3.27 -10.41 -6.01
N HIS A 94 -2.05 -10.77 -6.40
CA HIS A 94 -0.90 -9.87 -6.38
C HIS A 94 -1.19 -8.59 -7.18
N GLY A 95 -1.66 -8.72 -8.43
CA GLY A 95 -2.01 -7.54 -9.23
C GLY A 95 -3.12 -6.69 -8.62
N ALA A 96 -4.08 -7.29 -7.91
CA ALA A 96 -5.12 -6.55 -7.21
C ALA A 96 -4.58 -5.76 -6.01
N VAL A 97 -3.69 -6.37 -5.21
CA VAL A 97 -3.11 -5.67 -4.04
C VAL A 97 -2.16 -4.56 -4.47
N VAL A 98 -1.40 -4.73 -5.57
CA VAL A 98 -0.57 -3.67 -6.16
C VAL A 98 -1.42 -2.46 -6.55
N ARG A 99 -2.54 -2.66 -7.26
CA ARG A 99 -3.44 -1.55 -7.63
C ARG A 99 -4.04 -0.85 -6.42
N LEU A 100 -4.39 -1.60 -5.37
CA LEU A 100 -4.88 -1.03 -4.11
C LEU A 100 -3.80 -0.18 -3.44
N ARG A 101 -2.58 -0.71 -3.34
CA ARG A 101 -1.41 -0.02 -2.80
C ARG A 101 -1.11 1.27 -3.56
N GLU A 102 -1.10 1.23 -4.89
CA GLU A 102 -0.89 2.40 -5.75
C GLU A 102 -1.98 3.46 -5.60
N ALA A 103 -3.24 3.04 -5.43
CA ALA A 103 -4.32 3.97 -5.13
C ALA A 103 -4.04 4.67 -3.79
N ILE A 104 -3.84 3.91 -2.72
CA ILE A 104 -3.57 4.42 -1.37
C ILE A 104 -2.32 5.31 -1.33
N ALA A 105 -1.23 4.92 -2.00
CA ALA A 105 0.02 5.67 -2.06
C ALA A 105 -0.18 7.10 -2.57
N ARG A 106 -1.05 7.29 -3.58
CA ARG A 106 -1.36 8.63 -4.10
C ARG A 106 -1.99 9.53 -3.02
N HIS A 107 -2.89 8.98 -2.21
CA HIS A 107 -3.52 9.72 -1.10
C HIS A 107 -2.49 10.03 0.00
N VAL A 108 -1.64 9.05 0.37
CA VAL A 108 -0.57 9.27 1.36
C VAL A 108 0.37 10.39 0.92
N VAL A 109 0.84 10.36 -0.34
CA VAL A 109 1.73 11.39 -0.88
C VAL A 109 1.07 12.77 -0.86
N GLN A 110 -0.21 12.88 -1.24
CA GLN A 110 -0.94 14.15 -1.20
C GLN A 110 -1.08 14.72 0.21
N LEU A 111 -1.23 13.86 1.22
CA LEU A 111 -1.42 14.29 2.62
C LEU A 111 -0.12 14.61 3.34
N VAL A 112 0.97 13.90 3.02
CA VAL A 112 2.29 14.06 3.65
C VAL A 112 3.16 15.09 2.92
N ALA A 113 2.88 15.39 1.65
CA ALA A 113 3.53 16.50 0.97
C ALA A 113 3.33 17.78 1.81
N PRO A 114 4.39 18.59 2.00
CA PRO A 114 4.24 19.86 2.67
C PRO A 114 3.15 20.65 1.93
N PRO A 115 2.29 21.41 2.65
CA PRO A 115 1.34 22.28 1.97
C PRO A 115 2.16 23.10 0.98
N SER A 116 1.84 22.94 -0.30
CA SER A 116 2.34 23.87 -1.30
C SER A 116 1.89 25.22 -0.80
N GLU A 117 2.81 26.11 -0.44
CA GLU A 117 2.48 27.46 -0.01
C GLU A 117 1.60 28.07 -1.11
N GLU A 118 0.28 28.00 -0.92
CA GLU A 118 -0.66 28.74 -1.73
C GLU A 118 -0.43 30.20 -1.39
N ARG A 119 0.45 30.80 -2.19
CA ARG A 119 0.42 32.19 -2.61
C ARG A 119 0.29 33.19 -1.44
N SER A 120 1.45 33.68 -1.01
CA SER A 120 1.58 34.96 -0.31
C SER A 120 0.61 36.00 -0.87
N GLU A 121 -0.07 36.68 0.05
CA GLU A 121 -0.49 38.09 -0.03
C GLU A 121 -1.17 38.55 -1.33
N ASP A 122 -2.50 38.69 -1.30
CA ASP A 122 -3.18 39.83 -1.91
C ASP A 122 -4.63 39.95 -1.43
N ARG A 123 -4.81 40.24 -0.12
CA ARG A 123 -5.98 41.00 0.38
C ARG A 123 -5.58 41.88 1.56
N ALA A 124 -4.66 42.80 1.31
CA ALA A 124 -4.71 44.10 1.95
C ALA A 124 -4.94 45.15 0.85
N SER A 125 -6.00 45.95 1.03
CA SER A 125 -6.38 47.13 0.23
C SER A 125 -7.24 46.90 -1.02
N SER A 126 -8.56 46.91 -0.85
CA SER A 126 -9.40 47.89 -1.55
C SER A 126 -10.80 47.99 -0.93
N CYS A 127 -11.13 49.21 -0.49
CA CYS A 127 -12.39 49.74 0.08
C CYS A 127 -12.78 49.33 1.49
#